data_AF-A0A6L4AG22-F1
#
_entry.id   AF-A0A6L4AG22-F1
#
_cell.length_a   1.000
_cell.length_b   1.000
_cell.length_c   1.000
_cell.angle_alpha   90.00
_cell.angle_beta   90.00
_cell.angle_gamma   90.00
#
_symmetry.space_group_name_H-M   'P 1'
#
loop_
_entity.id
_entity.type
_entity.pdbx_description
1 polymer ?
#
loop_
_entity_poly.entity_id
_entity_poly.type
_entity_poly.pdbx_seq_one_letter_code
_entity_poly.pdbx_strand_id
1 'polypeptide(L)'
;MNEPEPVSYDLCYVARQPILDRRCNTYGYELLFRSSQIQSTAEISNADMATMDVSTCGFIVSQKSIDQSKRLFINFTEKLILEGSPRALPSSVIVVEVLEDILPSRSIMEELIKLKQDGYLIAIDDFVGSREVYDLLDIADIIKVDVYGRTDEEVEAIFAVIRDKKALKLAEKVETGKEFGFLRDLGFDLFQGYFFARPETLSGRKIKPVSASKLRFLSVLDDPSLDTDQLVELINADPSITYRLLRLLNSAAFGFSMKIVSVRHAVILLGNTRVRYWLRMAVLSDLLVDRKPGQLLT
;
A
#
# COMPACT_ATOMS: atom_id res chain seq x y z
N MET A 1 -9.29 -0.14 -43.30
CA MET A 1 -8.71 -0.89 -42.16
C MET A 1 -8.16 0.16 -41.22
N ASN A 2 -8.84 0.42 -40.10
CA ASN A 2 -8.30 1.32 -39.08
C ASN A 2 -7.27 0.52 -38.29
N GLU A 3 -6.01 0.95 -38.36
CA GLU A 3 -4.99 0.47 -37.41
C GLU A 3 -5.49 0.79 -35.98
N PRO A 4 -5.39 -0.15 -35.03
CA PRO A 4 -5.72 0.16 -33.64
C PRO A 4 -4.80 1.27 -33.15
N GLU A 5 -5.37 2.32 -32.56
CA GLU A 5 -4.58 3.40 -31.95
C GLU A 5 -3.51 2.82 -31.01
N PRO A 6 -2.28 3.37 -31.00
CA PRO A 6 -1.22 2.87 -30.14
C PRO A 6 -1.64 2.98 -28.67
N VAL A 7 -1.74 1.84 -27.99
CA VAL A 7 -2.05 1.78 -26.55
C VAL A 7 -0.98 2.57 -25.79
N SER A 8 -1.37 3.68 -25.18
CA SER A 8 -0.45 4.51 -24.39
C SER A 8 -0.22 3.87 -23.02
N TYR A 9 1.05 3.66 -22.68
CA TYR A 9 1.48 3.13 -21.39
C TYR A 9 2.17 4.20 -20.57
N ASP A 10 1.84 4.27 -19.28
CA ASP A 10 2.67 4.95 -18.29
C ASP A 10 3.64 3.98 -17.64
N LEU A 11 4.85 4.48 -17.36
CA LEU A 11 5.83 3.79 -16.54
C LEU A 11 5.53 4.09 -15.08
N CYS A 12 5.50 3.03 -14.28
CA CYS A 12 5.32 3.10 -12.84
C CYS A 12 6.58 2.51 -12.19
N TYR A 13 7.08 3.21 -11.17
CA TYR A 13 8.26 2.81 -10.42
C TYR A 13 7.89 2.68 -8.96
N VAL A 14 8.23 1.54 -8.38
CA VAL A 14 8.00 1.26 -6.96
C VAL A 14 9.24 0.62 -6.42
N ALA A 15 9.80 1.21 -5.36
CA ALA A 15 10.86 0.58 -4.63
C ALA A 15 10.27 -0.41 -3.62
N ARG A 16 10.93 -1.55 -3.44
CA ARG A 16 10.64 -2.46 -2.34
C ARG A 16 11.83 -2.51 -1.40
N GLN A 17 11.58 -2.49 -0.11
CA GLN A 17 12.63 -2.70 0.90
C GLN A 17 12.26 -3.88 1.79
N PRO A 18 13.15 -4.86 2.00
CA PRO A 18 12.84 -6.02 2.83
C PRO A 18 12.80 -5.65 4.31
N ILE A 19 11.85 -6.26 5.00
CA ILE A 19 11.75 -6.30 6.46
C ILE A 19 12.11 -7.72 6.90
N LEU A 20 13.03 -7.84 7.83
CA LEU A 20 13.60 -9.12 8.27
C LEU A 20 13.22 -9.44 9.72
N ASP A 21 13.14 -10.74 10.05
CA ASP A 21 12.99 -11.21 11.42
C ASP A 21 14.33 -11.26 12.18
N ARG A 22 14.28 -11.63 13.47
CA ARG A 22 15.47 -11.81 14.34
C ARG A 22 16.53 -12.79 13.80
N ARG A 23 16.19 -13.64 12.83
CA ARG A 23 17.08 -14.62 12.18
C ARG A 23 17.51 -14.16 10.77
N CYS A 24 17.22 -12.92 10.41
CA CYS A 24 17.47 -12.35 9.09
C CYS A 24 16.67 -13.02 7.95
N ASN A 25 15.58 -13.74 8.25
CA ASN A 25 14.67 -14.20 7.21
C ASN A 25 13.73 -13.07 6.81
N THR A 26 13.37 -13.00 5.52
CA THR A 26 12.41 -12.00 5.06
C THR A 26 11.02 -12.26 5.65
N TYR A 27 10.53 -11.31 6.43
CA TYR A 27 9.15 -11.24 6.94
C TYR A 27 8.20 -10.67 5.88
N GLY A 28 8.63 -9.58 5.24
CA GLY A 28 7.84 -8.86 4.26
C GLY A 28 8.65 -7.81 3.51
N TYR A 29 7.95 -6.94 2.80
CA TYR A 29 8.54 -5.81 2.11
C TYR A 29 7.68 -4.56 2.33
N GLU A 30 8.33 -3.43 2.58
CA GLU A 30 7.71 -2.13 2.43
C GLU A 30 7.73 -1.72 0.96
N LEU A 31 6.59 -1.23 0.47
CA LEU A 31 6.46 -0.70 -0.87
C LEU A 31 6.48 0.84 -0.84
N LEU A 32 7.53 1.40 -1.43
CA LEU A 32 7.78 2.83 -1.46
C LEU A 32 7.53 3.37 -2.86
N PHE A 33 6.78 4.46 -2.97
CA PHE A 33 6.60 5.13 -4.25
C PHE A 33 7.92 5.67 -4.80
N ARG A 34 8.07 5.63 -6.13
CA ARG A 34 9.18 6.30 -6.85
C ARG A 34 8.62 7.06 -8.05
N SER A 35 9.03 8.32 -8.18
CA SER A 35 8.70 9.22 -9.30
C SER A 35 9.44 8.83 -10.59
N SER A 36 10.60 8.18 -10.50
CA SER A 36 11.43 7.76 -11.65
C SER A 36 12.36 6.57 -11.30
N GLN A 37 13.00 5.99 -12.30
CA GLN A 37 13.96 4.88 -12.12
C GLN A 37 15.29 5.29 -11.48
N ILE A 38 15.67 6.58 -11.57
CA ILE A 38 17.02 7.06 -11.26
C ILE A 38 17.08 7.71 -9.86
N GLN A 39 15.97 8.20 -9.32
CA GLN A 39 15.94 8.85 -8.00
C GLN A 39 15.93 7.81 -6.86
N SER A 40 16.86 7.97 -5.91
CA SER A 40 16.95 7.17 -4.68
C SER A 40 15.90 7.56 -3.65
N THR A 41 15.43 8.81 -3.69
CA THR A 41 14.40 9.39 -2.81
C THR A 41 13.09 9.61 -3.57
N ALA A 42 11.96 9.52 -2.86
CA ALA A 42 10.66 9.81 -3.44
C ALA A 42 10.41 11.33 -3.41
N GLU A 43 10.35 11.99 -4.57
CA GLU A 43 9.75 13.33 -4.66
C GLU A 43 8.23 13.15 -4.67
N ILE A 44 7.63 13.12 -3.48
CA ILE A 44 6.19 12.95 -3.30
C ILE A 44 5.53 14.33 -3.33
N SER A 45 4.97 14.72 -4.47
CA SER A 45 4.14 15.94 -4.56
C SER A 45 2.73 15.73 -3.98
N ASN A 46 2.27 14.48 -3.86
CA ASN A 46 0.97 14.11 -3.33
C ASN A 46 1.01 12.69 -2.72
N ALA A 47 0.83 12.56 -1.42
CA ALA A 47 0.89 11.28 -0.70
C ALA A 47 -0.25 10.31 -1.08
N ASP A 48 -1.43 10.83 -1.43
CA ASP A 48 -2.55 9.99 -1.91
C ASP A 48 -2.16 9.32 -3.25
N MET A 49 -1.51 10.07 -4.16
CA MET A 49 -1.02 9.52 -5.44
C MET A 49 -0.02 8.41 -5.24
N ALA A 50 0.96 8.66 -4.37
CA ALA A 50 2.02 7.71 -4.08
C ALA A 50 1.41 6.39 -3.58
N THR A 51 0.50 6.47 -2.61
CA THR A 51 -0.23 5.31 -2.06
C THR A 51 -1.02 4.58 -3.15
N MET A 52 -1.70 5.31 -4.02
CA MET A 52 -2.52 4.73 -5.09
C MET A 52 -1.71 4.03 -6.17
N ASP A 53 -0.59 4.61 -6.59
CA ASP A 53 0.30 4.02 -7.57
C ASP A 53 0.99 2.77 -7.00
N VAL A 54 1.43 2.83 -5.74
CA VAL A 54 1.94 1.67 -5.00
C VAL A 54 0.89 0.58 -4.90
N SER A 55 -0.34 0.92 -4.53
CA SER A 55 -1.43 -0.05 -4.36
C SER A 55 -1.87 -0.70 -5.67
N THR A 56 -1.96 0.06 -6.77
CA THR A 56 -2.53 -0.45 -8.03
C THR A 56 -1.48 -1.03 -8.96
N CYS A 57 -0.31 -0.42 -9.06
CA CYS A 57 0.76 -0.87 -9.93
C CYS A 57 1.89 -1.55 -9.15
N GLY A 58 2.35 -0.93 -8.06
CA GLY A 58 3.41 -1.47 -7.20
C GLY A 58 3.11 -2.87 -6.69
N PHE A 59 1.90 -3.08 -6.19
CA PHE A 59 1.43 -4.38 -5.73
C PHE A 59 1.54 -5.46 -6.81
N ILE A 60 1.07 -5.18 -8.03
CA ILE A 60 1.12 -6.15 -9.14
C ILE A 60 2.56 -6.45 -9.54
N VAL A 61 3.43 -5.45 -9.53
CA VAL A 61 4.84 -5.61 -9.92
C VAL A 61 5.62 -6.35 -8.84
N SER A 62 5.40 -6.03 -7.57
CA SER A 62 6.08 -6.68 -6.45
C SER A 62 5.74 -8.17 -6.37
N GLN A 63 4.50 -8.54 -6.65
CA GLN A 63 4.02 -9.93 -6.62
C GLN A 63 4.64 -10.84 -7.70
N LYS A 64 5.32 -10.32 -8.72
CA LYS A 64 6.00 -11.17 -9.73
C LYS A 64 7.23 -11.90 -9.19
N SER A 65 7.82 -11.40 -8.12
CA SER A 65 9.14 -11.82 -7.62
C SER A 65 9.14 -12.11 -6.12
N ILE A 66 7.96 -12.25 -5.51
CA ILE A 66 7.77 -12.43 -4.07
C ILE A 66 7.10 -13.77 -3.80
N ASP A 67 7.57 -14.45 -2.76
CA ASP A 67 6.88 -15.59 -2.16
C ASP A 67 5.52 -15.13 -1.62
N GLN A 68 4.45 -15.83 -2.01
CA GLN A 68 3.06 -15.46 -1.74
C GLN A 68 2.73 -15.35 -0.25
N SER A 69 3.58 -15.88 0.63
CA SER A 69 3.41 -15.78 2.08
C SER A 69 3.91 -14.46 2.69
N LYS A 70 4.58 -13.59 1.91
CA LYS A 70 5.26 -12.41 2.45
C LYS A 70 4.30 -11.23 2.58
N ARG A 71 4.45 -10.49 3.67
CA ARG A 71 3.66 -9.29 3.95
C ARG A 71 4.12 -8.11 3.10
N LEU A 72 3.18 -7.27 2.69
CA LEU A 72 3.43 -6.02 1.99
C LEU A 72 2.94 -4.87 2.83
N PHE A 73 3.87 -4.00 3.23
CA PHE A 73 3.59 -2.81 3.99
C PHE A 73 3.37 -1.65 3.00
N ILE A 74 2.27 -0.93 3.20
CA ILE A 74 1.86 0.18 2.35
C ILE A 74 1.39 1.32 3.25
N ASN A 75 2.01 2.48 3.07
CA ASN A 75 1.63 3.74 3.67
C ASN A 75 0.25 4.21 3.19
N PHE A 76 -0.64 4.55 4.12
CA PHE A 76 -1.93 5.15 3.82
C PHE A 76 -2.11 6.47 4.57
N THR A 77 -2.53 7.50 3.85
CA THR A 77 -2.94 8.79 4.44
C THR A 77 -4.25 8.64 5.21
N GLU A 78 -4.51 9.54 6.16
CA GLU A 78 -5.76 9.59 6.94
C GLU A 78 -6.99 9.53 6.02
N LYS A 79 -7.00 10.33 4.96
CA LYS A 79 -8.09 10.34 3.99
C LYS A 79 -8.32 8.98 3.35
N LEU A 80 -7.26 8.29 2.91
CA LEU A 80 -7.40 6.99 2.25
C LEU A 80 -7.85 5.90 3.21
N ILE A 81 -7.44 5.97 4.48
CA ILE A 81 -7.94 5.09 5.56
C ILE A 81 -9.44 5.30 5.73
N LEU A 82 -9.88 6.55 5.91
CA LEU A 82 -11.30 6.89 6.10
C LEU A 82 -12.17 6.52 4.90
N GLU A 83 -11.64 6.63 3.68
CA GLU A 83 -12.32 6.18 2.46
C GLU A 83 -12.31 4.66 2.27
N GLY A 84 -11.69 3.89 3.17
CA GLY A 84 -11.63 2.43 3.12
C GLY A 84 -10.73 1.86 2.02
N SER A 85 -9.81 2.67 1.49
CA SER A 85 -8.92 2.31 0.37
C SER A 85 -8.11 1.01 0.57
N PRO A 86 -7.62 0.65 1.78
CA PRO A 86 -6.93 -0.62 1.99
C PRO A 86 -7.73 -1.86 1.55
N ARG A 87 -9.07 -1.77 1.57
CA ARG A 87 -9.98 -2.87 1.16
C ARG A 87 -9.94 -3.21 -0.33
N ALA A 88 -9.27 -2.38 -1.14
CA ALA A 88 -8.99 -2.68 -2.53
C ALA A 88 -7.98 -3.83 -2.71
N LEU A 89 -7.21 -4.16 -1.67
CA LEU A 89 -6.12 -5.12 -1.69
C LEU A 89 -6.39 -6.30 -0.75
N PRO A 90 -5.80 -7.48 -0.96
CA PRO A 90 -6.08 -8.66 -0.13
C PRO A 90 -5.48 -8.55 1.28
N SER A 91 -6.32 -8.62 2.32
CA SER A 91 -5.90 -8.56 3.73
C SER A 91 -4.94 -9.68 4.15
N SER A 92 -4.90 -10.79 3.41
CA SER A 92 -3.98 -11.91 3.65
C SER A 92 -2.50 -11.53 3.54
N VAL A 93 -2.17 -10.46 2.80
CA VAL A 93 -0.77 -10.04 2.60
C VAL A 93 -0.52 -8.59 2.99
N ILE A 94 -1.55 -7.73 3.04
CA ILE A 94 -1.36 -6.29 3.31
C ILE A 94 -1.22 -6.00 4.80
N VAL A 95 -0.24 -5.16 5.11
CA VAL A 95 -0.11 -4.41 6.35
C VAL A 95 -0.36 -2.94 6.03
N VAL A 96 -1.32 -2.32 6.73
CA VAL A 96 -1.68 -0.91 6.59
C VAL A 96 -0.76 -0.09 7.49
N GLU A 97 0.13 0.70 6.91
CA GLU A 97 0.98 1.63 7.65
C GLU A 97 0.25 2.96 7.85
N VAL A 98 0.06 3.32 9.11
CA VAL A 98 -0.50 4.60 9.55
C VAL A 98 0.65 5.55 9.76
N LEU A 99 0.66 6.64 8.98
CA LEU A 99 1.70 7.68 9.03
C LEU A 99 1.76 8.38 10.40
N GLU A 100 2.93 8.92 10.72
CA GLU A 100 3.25 9.54 11.99
C GLU A 100 2.48 10.84 12.29
N ASP A 101 1.96 11.50 11.25
CA ASP A 101 1.17 12.72 11.34
C ASP A 101 -0.31 12.46 11.67
N ILE A 102 -0.75 11.20 11.65
CA ILE A 102 -2.14 10.82 11.88
C ILE A 102 -2.40 10.66 13.38
N LEU A 103 -3.32 11.48 13.91
CA LEU A 103 -3.74 11.42 15.32
C LEU A 103 -4.95 10.49 15.52
N PRO A 104 -5.11 9.88 16.72
CA PRO A 104 -6.23 8.99 17.05
C PRO A 104 -7.56 9.74 17.22
N SER A 105 -8.12 10.23 16.11
CA SER A 105 -9.49 10.73 16.09
C SER A 105 -10.48 9.56 16.20
N ARG A 106 -11.70 9.83 16.70
CA ARG A 106 -12.76 8.82 16.78
C ARG A 106 -13.00 8.12 15.44
N SER A 107 -13.04 8.88 14.36
CA SER A 107 -13.24 8.35 13.00
C SER A 107 -12.10 7.45 12.54
N ILE A 108 -10.85 7.84 12.81
CA ILE A 108 -9.68 7.02 12.48
C ILE A 108 -9.69 5.72 13.28
N MET A 109 -9.91 5.79 14.59
CA MET A 109 -9.95 4.63 15.46
C MET A 109 -11.06 3.65 15.05
N GLU A 110 -12.27 4.15 14.79
CA GLU A 110 -13.38 3.32 14.32
C GLU A 110 -13.04 2.61 13.00
N GLU A 111 -12.35 3.30 12.07
CA GLU A 111 -12.03 2.73 10.77
C GLU A 111 -10.87 1.71 10.83
N LEU A 112 -9.82 1.99 11.60
CA LEU A 112 -8.72 1.04 11.82
C LEU A 112 -9.21 -0.24 12.51
N ILE A 113 -10.14 -0.12 13.47
CA ILE A 113 -10.75 -1.29 14.12
C ILE A 113 -11.53 -2.13 13.11
N LYS A 114 -12.31 -1.52 12.21
CA LYS A 114 -13.00 -2.25 11.13
C LYS A 114 -12.00 -2.93 10.20
N LEU A 115 -10.91 -2.26 9.82
CA LEU A 115 -9.86 -2.86 9.00
C LEU A 115 -9.24 -4.09 9.69
N LYS A 116 -8.99 -4.04 11.00
CA LYS A 116 -8.56 -5.22 11.75
C LYS A 116 -9.59 -6.35 11.72
N GLN A 117 -10.87 -6.03 11.86
CA GLN A 117 -11.95 -7.02 11.77
C GLN A 117 -12.05 -7.65 10.37
N ASP A 118 -11.69 -6.91 9.32
CA ASP A 118 -11.58 -7.38 7.94
C ASP A 118 -10.28 -8.20 7.67
N GLY A 119 -9.44 -8.37 8.70
CA GLY A 119 -8.24 -9.20 8.70
C GLY A 119 -6.96 -8.47 8.30
N TYR A 120 -6.97 -7.14 8.18
CA TYR A 120 -5.75 -6.37 7.94
C TYR A 120 -4.90 -6.26 9.21
N LEU A 121 -3.59 -6.25 9.02
CA LEU A 121 -2.65 -5.87 10.08
C LEU A 121 -2.40 -4.36 10.02
N ILE A 122 -2.27 -3.73 11.17
CA ILE A 122 -2.01 -2.30 11.30
C ILE A 122 -0.59 -2.08 11.82
N ALA A 123 0.19 -1.26 11.12
CA ALA A 123 1.51 -0.80 11.54
C ALA A 123 1.45 0.70 11.83
N ILE A 124 2.07 1.15 12.92
CA ILE A 124 2.24 2.57 13.25
C ILE A 124 3.65 2.99 12.87
N ASP A 125 3.75 3.98 11.99
CA ASP A 125 5.01 4.43 11.42
C ASP A 125 5.75 5.45 12.32
N ASP A 126 7.07 5.47 12.22
CA ASP A 126 7.97 6.47 12.84
C ASP A 126 7.62 6.85 14.31
N PHE A 127 7.38 5.86 15.19
CA PHE A 127 7.03 6.13 16.59
C PHE A 127 8.22 6.71 17.37
N VAL A 128 8.05 7.95 17.85
CA VAL A 128 9.08 8.71 18.59
C VAL A 128 8.87 8.80 20.10
N GLY A 129 7.93 8.05 20.68
CA GLY A 129 7.63 8.11 22.13
C GLY A 129 6.54 9.10 22.53
N SER A 130 5.86 9.74 21.57
CA SER A 130 4.80 10.72 21.85
C SER A 130 3.57 10.08 22.49
N ARG A 131 2.99 10.75 23.50
CA ARG A 131 1.79 10.26 24.21
C ARG A 131 0.51 10.38 23.38
N GLU A 132 0.52 11.28 22.40
CA GLU A 132 -0.64 11.61 21.57
C GLU A 132 -1.10 10.44 20.70
N VAL A 133 -0.24 9.47 20.44
CA VAL A 133 -0.54 8.30 19.60
C VAL A 133 -0.74 7.01 20.41
N TYR A 134 -0.81 7.06 21.75
CA TYR A 134 -0.91 5.85 22.58
C TYR A 134 -2.15 5.01 22.28
N ASP A 135 -3.26 5.63 21.93
CA ASP A 135 -4.48 4.94 21.53
C ASP A 135 -4.27 4.12 20.24
N LEU A 136 -3.44 4.61 19.30
CA LEU A 136 -3.06 3.85 18.10
C LEU A 136 -2.20 2.62 18.47
N LEU A 137 -1.35 2.73 19.48
CA LEU A 137 -0.50 1.62 19.94
C LEU A 137 -1.31 0.44 20.52
N ASP A 138 -2.52 0.69 21.03
CA ASP A 138 -3.39 -0.36 21.58
C ASP A 138 -4.00 -1.25 20.48
N ILE A 139 -4.14 -0.72 19.27
CA ILE A 139 -4.66 -1.45 18.12
C ILE A 139 -3.55 -1.90 17.16
N ALA A 140 -2.32 -1.42 17.31
CA ALA A 140 -1.20 -1.77 16.46
C ALA A 140 -0.87 -3.28 16.51
N ASP A 141 -0.62 -3.87 15.35
CA ASP A 141 0.01 -5.20 15.24
C ASP A 141 1.53 -5.07 15.14
N ILE A 142 2.00 -3.93 14.61
CA ILE A 142 3.42 -3.61 14.43
C ILE A 142 3.65 -2.14 14.83
N ILE A 143 4.72 -1.87 15.56
CA ILE A 143 5.14 -0.51 15.90
C ILE A 143 6.53 -0.32 15.30
N LYS A 144 6.67 0.67 14.42
CA LYS A 144 7.91 0.99 13.75
C LYS A 144 8.63 2.10 14.53
N VAL A 145 9.92 1.93 14.75
CA VAL A 145 10.76 2.88 15.49
C VAL A 145 11.98 3.19 14.64
N ASP A 146 12.10 4.45 14.21
CA ASP A 146 13.32 4.96 13.61
C ASP A 146 14.43 5.02 14.68
N VAL A 147 15.53 4.31 14.45
CA VAL A 147 16.69 4.32 15.36
C VAL A 147 17.82 5.22 14.84
N TYR A 148 17.69 5.78 13.64
CA TYR A 148 18.75 6.56 13.03
C TYR A 148 19.03 7.85 13.80
N GLY A 149 20.31 8.08 14.10
CA GLY A 149 20.77 9.28 14.79
C GLY A 149 20.38 9.36 16.28
N ARG A 150 19.80 8.31 16.85
CA ARG A 150 19.45 8.22 18.27
C ARG A 150 20.54 7.48 19.07
N THR A 151 20.73 7.83 20.34
CA THR A 151 21.61 7.09 21.23
C THR A 151 20.95 5.81 21.75
N ASP A 152 21.74 4.86 22.23
CA ASP A 152 21.24 3.61 22.82
C ASP A 152 20.23 3.90 23.95
N GLU A 153 20.50 4.91 24.79
CA GLU A 153 19.60 5.32 25.89
C GLU A 153 18.26 5.90 25.39
N GLU A 154 18.28 6.67 24.30
CA GLU A 154 17.06 7.21 23.69
C GLU A 154 16.18 6.10 23.11
N VAL A 155 16.80 5.13 22.42
CA VAL A 155 16.10 3.96 21.90
C VAL A 155 15.54 3.09 23.02
N GLU A 156 16.29 2.88 24.10
CA GLU A 156 15.80 2.16 25.29
C GLU A 156 14.59 2.84 25.93
N ALA A 157 14.59 4.18 26.00
CA ALA A 157 13.48 4.96 26.55
C ALA A 157 12.21 4.80 25.69
N ILE A 158 12.33 4.88 24.36
CA ILE A 158 11.21 4.65 23.43
C ILE A 158 10.73 3.20 23.56
N PHE A 159 11.66 2.23 23.57
CA PHE A 159 11.33 0.82 23.67
C PHE A 159 10.61 0.49 24.98
N ALA A 160 10.97 1.13 26.09
CA ALA A 160 10.31 0.94 27.38
C ALA A 160 8.81 1.27 27.33
N VAL A 161 8.39 2.25 26.52
CA VAL A 161 6.97 2.62 26.34
C VAL A 161 6.18 1.51 25.64
N ILE A 162 6.80 0.84 24.67
CA ILE A 162 6.13 -0.15 23.80
C ILE A 162 6.41 -1.60 24.20
N ARG A 163 7.29 -1.83 25.17
CA ARG A 163 7.77 -3.14 25.61
C ARG A 163 6.61 -4.12 25.89
N ASP A 164 5.64 -3.65 26.67
CA ASP A 164 4.51 -4.48 27.12
C ASP A 164 3.35 -4.57 26.11
N LYS A 165 3.44 -3.85 24.98
CA LYS A 165 2.47 -3.96 23.90
C LYS A 165 2.63 -5.30 23.20
N LYS A 166 1.53 -5.92 22.76
CA LYS A 166 1.55 -7.18 22.01
C LYS A 166 2.05 -7.05 20.58
N ALA A 167 2.08 -5.83 20.07
CA ALA A 167 2.59 -5.52 18.74
C ALA A 167 4.04 -5.99 18.58
N LEU A 168 4.40 -6.41 17.37
CA LEU A 168 5.79 -6.64 16.98
C LEU A 168 6.53 -5.29 16.90
N LYS A 169 7.78 -5.25 17.33
CA LYS A 169 8.60 -4.03 17.28
C LYS A 169 9.51 -4.11 16.07
N LEU A 170 9.35 -3.17 15.14
CA LEU A 170 10.19 -3.03 13.96
C LEU A 170 11.18 -1.88 14.18
N ALA A 171 12.48 -2.18 14.15
CA ALA A 171 13.52 -1.15 14.13
C ALA A 171 13.85 -0.77 12.69
N GLU A 172 13.83 0.52 12.39
CA GLU A 172 14.07 1.06 11.05
C GLU A 172 15.38 1.82 10.95
N LYS A 173 15.87 1.94 9.70
CA LYS A 173 17.11 2.64 9.35
C LYS A 173 18.34 2.09 10.11
N VAL A 174 18.37 0.78 10.35
CA VAL A 174 19.54 0.07 10.91
C VAL A 174 20.69 0.08 9.90
N GLU A 175 21.84 0.63 10.27
CA GLU A 175 23.00 0.82 9.37
C GLU A 175 24.19 -0.10 9.69
N THR A 176 24.30 -0.58 10.93
CA THR A 176 25.43 -1.41 11.35
C THR A 176 25.05 -2.72 12.04
N GLY A 177 25.95 -3.70 11.98
CA GLY A 177 25.77 -4.97 12.69
C GLY A 177 25.80 -4.82 14.21
N LYS A 178 26.42 -3.75 14.74
CA LYS A 178 26.43 -3.45 16.17
C LYS A 178 25.04 -2.99 16.64
N GLU A 179 24.44 -2.03 15.92
CA GLU A 179 23.06 -1.58 16.15
C GLU A 179 22.09 -2.76 16.08
N PHE A 180 22.19 -3.60 15.04
CA PHE A 180 21.35 -4.79 14.93
C PHE A 180 21.45 -5.70 16.16
N GLY A 181 22.68 -5.99 16.63
CA GLY A 181 22.90 -6.80 17.82
C GLY A 181 22.24 -6.21 19.06
N PHE A 182 22.47 -4.91 19.31
CA PHE A 182 21.88 -4.17 20.41
C PHE A 182 20.34 -4.20 20.37
N LEU A 183 19.74 -3.83 19.23
CA LEU A 183 18.28 -3.75 19.07
C LEU A 183 17.61 -5.13 19.23
N ARG A 184 18.25 -6.18 18.68
CA ARG A 184 17.78 -7.56 18.84
C ARG A 184 17.80 -7.98 20.31
N ASP A 185 18.87 -7.66 21.03
CA ASP A 185 19.03 -8.03 22.43
C ASP A 185 18.11 -7.20 23.35
N LEU A 186 17.81 -5.94 22.98
CA LEU A 186 16.83 -5.08 23.63
C LEU A 186 15.40 -5.63 23.53
N GLY A 187 15.08 -6.29 22.42
CA GLY A 187 13.81 -7.00 22.24
C GLY A 187 13.03 -6.67 20.97
N PHE A 188 13.64 -6.00 19.98
CA PHE A 188 13.02 -5.81 18.68
C PHE A 188 12.78 -7.16 17.95
N ASP A 189 11.66 -7.26 17.24
CA ASP A 189 11.23 -8.48 16.55
C ASP A 189 11.59 -8.47 15.07
N LEU A 190 11.48 -7.29 14.46
CA LEU A 190 11.67 -7.06 13.04
C LEU A 190 12.69 -5.94 12.81
N PHE A 191 13.33 -5.96 11.64
CA PHE A 191 14.40 -5.03 11.30
C PHE A 191 14.36 -4.62 9.83
N GLN A 192 14.62 -3.34 9.58
CA GLN A 192 14.75 -2.76 8.26
C GLN A 192 15.87 -1.72 8.24
N GLY A 193 16.66 -1.69 7.18
CA GLY A 193 17.77 -0.75 7.08
C GLY A 193 18.83 -1.13 6.06
N TYR A 194 19.72 -0.20 5.75
CA TYR A 194 20.77 -0.38 4.74
C TYR A 194 21.83 -1.38 5.13
N PHE A 195 21.96 -1.71 6.42
CA PHE A 195 22.77 -2.84 6.87
C PHE A 195 22.38 -4.15 6.17
N PHE A 196 21.08 -4.36 5.96
CA PHE A 196 20.55 -5.59 5.38
C PHE A 196 20.44 -5.50 3.86
N ALA A 197 19.71 -4.50 3.39
CA ALA A 197 19.48 -4.27 1.98
C ALA A 197 19.01 -2.84 1.72
N ARG A 198 19.47 -2.29 0.60
CA ARG A 198 18.91 -1.03 0.07
C ARG A 198 17.60 -1.30 -0.67
N PRO A 199 16.69 -0.30 -0.76
CA PRO A 199 15.50 -0.41 -1.58
C PRO A 199 15.83 -0.77 -3.03
N GLU A 200 15.13 -1.76 -3.57
CA GLU A 200 15.24 -2.18 -4.97
C GLU A 200 14.12 -1.55 -5.79
N THR A 201 14.47 -0.75 -6.79
CA THR A 201 13.48 -0.13 -7.69
C THR A 201 12.95 -1.15 -8.69
N LEU A 202 11.66 -1.44 -8.61
CA LEU A 202 10.92 -2.22 -9.59
C LEU A 202 10.25 -1.29 -10.61
N SER A 203 10.17 -1.73 -11.86
CA SER A 203 9.48 -1.01 -12.93
C SER A 203 8.33 -1.83 -13.51
N GLY A 204 7.24 -1.13 -13.83
CA GLY A 204 6.04 -1.69 -14.40
C GLY A 204 5.45 -0.80 -15.48
N ARG A 205 4.56 -1.39 -16.30
CA ARG A 205 3.74 -0.66 -17.26
C ARG A 205 2.29 -0.64 -16.79
N LYS A 206 1.69 0.55 -16.82
CA LYS A 206 0.28 0.82 -16.53
C LYS A 206 -0.39 1.28 -17.82
N ILE A 207 -1.56 0.75 -18.13
CA ILE A 207 -2.35 1.17 -19.30
C ILE A 207 -3.13 2.43 -18.91
N LYS A 208 -3.08 3.49 -19.71
CA LYS A 208 -3.90 4.68 -19.47
C LYS A 208 -5.38 4.37 -19.73
N PRO A 209 -6.30 4.66 -18.80
CA PRO A 209 -7.73 4.59 -19.09
C PRO A 209 -8.21 5.73 -20.00
N VAL A 210 -9.41 5.60 -20.54
CA VAL A 210 -10.01 6.62 -21.40
C VAL A 210 -10.61 7.73 -20.53
N SER A 211 -10.20 9.00 -20.75
CA SER A 211 -10.53 10.14 -19.88
C SER A 211 -12.04 10.35 -19.66
N ALA A 212 -12.88 10.07 -20.66
CA ALA A 212 -14.34 10.22 -20.57
C ALA A 212 -15.01 9.23 -19.60
N SER A 213 -14.38 8.09 -19.32
CA SER A 213 -14.93 7.08 -18.41
C SER A 213 -14.66 7.42 -16.94
N LYS A 214 -13.57 8.15 -16.64
CA LYS A 214 -13.14 8.53 -15.28
C LYS A 214 -14.23 9.28 -14.49
N LEU A 215 -14.87 10.27 -15.10
CA LEU A 215 -15.92 11.08 -14.44
C LEU A 215 -17.19 10.27 -14.18
N ARG A 216 -17.56 9.38 -15.10
CA ARG A 216 -18.70 8.46 -14.93
C ARG A 216 -18.46 7.47 -13.79
N PHE A 217 -17.24 6.94 -13.66
CA PHE A 217 -16.90 6.07 -12.54
C PHE A 217 -17.09 6.78 -11.21
N LEU A 218 -16.56 8.01 -11.05
CA LEU A 218 -16.70 8.74 -9.79
C LEU A 218 -18.15 9.07 -9.44
N SER A 219 -18.99 9.45 -10.41
CA SER A 219 -20.39 9.77 -10.14
C SER A 219 -21.24 8.58 -9.72
N VAL A 220 -20.84 7.36 -10.11
CA VAL A 220 -21.63 6.14 -9.92
C VAL A 220 -21.11 5.30 -8.74
N LEU A 221 -19.83 5.42 -8.38
CA LEU A 221 -19.22 4.62 -7.30
C LEU A 221 -19.79 4.91 -5.91
N ASP A 222 -20.23 6.14 -5.67
CA ASP A 222 -20.84 6.56 -4.41
C ASP A 222 -22.34 6.20 -4.32
N ASP A 223 -22.93 5.65 -5.39
CA ASP A 223 -24.33 5.21 -5.39
C ASP A 223 -24.48 3.86 -4.65
N PRO A 224 -25.15 3.83 -3.48
CA PRO A 224 -25.36 2.58 -2.76
C PRO A 224 -26.25 1.58 -3.52
N SER A 225 -27.06 2.04 -4.48
CA SER A 225 -27.97 1.20 -5.26
C SER A 225 -27.32 0.48 -6.44
N LEU A 226 -26.05 0.79 -6.77
CA LEU A 226 -25.34 0.19 -7.90
C LEU A 226 -25.27 -1.34 -7.78
N ASP A 227 -25.98 -2.04 -8.65
CA ASP A 227 -26.03 -3.49 -8.64
C ASP A 227 -24.81 -4.12 -9.34
N THR A 228 -24.76 -5.46 -9.29
CA THR A 228 -23.65 -6.22 -9.87
C THR A 228 -23.57 -6.07 -11.39
N ASP A 229 -24.71 -6.02 -12.07
CA ASP A 229 -24.77 -5.96 -13.52
C ASP A 229 -24.29 -4.60 -14.03
N GLN A 230 -24.79 -3.53 -13.40
CA GLN A 230 -24.36 -2.16 -13.67
C GLN A 230 -22.86 -1.97 -13.41
N LEU A 231 -22.32 -2.55 -12.32
CA LEU A 231 -20.88 -2.50 -12.04
C LEU A 231 -20.06 -3.23 -13.11
N VAL A 232 -20.51 -4.40 -13.57
CA VAL A 232 -19.86 -5.16 -14.64
C VAL A 232 -19.89 -4.39 -15.96
N GLU A 233 -21.03 -3.79 -16.32
CA GLU A 233 -21.16 -2.95 -17.52
C GLU A 233 -20.22 -1.75 -17.45
N LEU A 234 -20.19 -1.06 -16.31
CA LEU A 234 -19.35 0.10 -16.07
C LEU A 234 -17.86 -0.23 -16.25
N ILE A 235 -17.40 -1.37 -15.72
CA ILE A 235 -16.01 -1.82 -15.86
C ILE A 235 -15.70 -2.23 -17.31
N ASN A 236 -16.60 -2.97 -17.96
CA ASN A 236 -16.41 -3.42 -19.36
C ASN A 236 -16.38 -2.26 -20.36
N ALA A 237 -16.99 -1.11 -20.02
CA ALA A 237 -16.94 0.09 -20.83
C ALA A 237 -15.54 0.70 -20.97
N ASP A 238 -14.57 0.32 -20.11
CA ASP A 238 -13.18 0.73 -20.22
C ASP A 238 -12.24 -0.50 -20.27
N PRO A 239 -11.66 -0.82 -21.45
CA PRO A 239 -10.73 -1.94 -21.60
C PRO A 239 -9.48 -1.86 -20.71
N SER A 240 -9.01 -0.65 -20.38
CA SER A 240 -7.84 -0.48 -19.51
C SER A 240 -8.18 -0.88 -18.07
N ILE A 241 -9.31 -0.42 -17.55
CA ILE A 241 -9.80 -0.79 -16.22
C ILE A 241 -10.09 -2.30 -16.17
N THR A 242 -10.76 -2.84 -17.19
CA THR A 242 -11.02 -4.30 -17.30
C THR A 242 -9.73 -5.10 -17.22
N TYR A 243 -8.71 -4.74 -18.02
CA TYR A 243 -7.42 -5.42 -18.01
C TYR A 243 -6.73 -5.33 -16.64
N ARG A 244 -6.72 -4.15 -16.02
CA ARG A 244 -6.09 -3.93 -14.71
C ARG A 244 -6.77 -4.73 -13.60
N LEU A 245 -8.10 -4.82 -13.59
CA LEU A 245 -8.85 -5.62 -12.61
C LEU A 245 -8.50 -7.10 -12.73
N LEU A 246 -8.56 -7.65 -13.94
CA LEU A 246 -8.22 -9.05 -14.18
C LEU A 246 -6.75 -9.32 -13.84
N ARG A 247 -5.84 -8.38 -14.13
CA ARG A 247 -4.43 -8.52 -13.79
C ARG A 247 -4.19 -8.48 -12.28
N LEU A 248 -4.93 -7.65 -11.53
CA LEU A 248 -4.87 -7.65 -10.07
C LEU A 248 -5.33 -9.00 -9.51
N LEU A 249 -6.47 -9.51 -9.96
CA LEU A 249 -7.03 -10.75 -9.43
C LEU A 249 -6.21 -11.99 -9.78
N ASN A 250 -5.54 -11.96 -10.92
CA ASN A 250 -4.59 -13.00 -11.30
C ASN A 250 -3.18 -12.78 -10.71
N SER A 251 -3.01 -11.83 -9.79
CA SER A 251 -1.77 -11.69 -9.05
C SER A 251 -1.65 -12.79 -7.99
N ALA A 252 -0.40 -13.11 -7.66
CA ALA A 252 -0.05 -14.22 -6.77
C ALA A 252 -0.71 -14.09 -5.37
N ALA A 253 -0.94 -12.87 -4.89
CA ALA A 253 -1.53 -12.57 -3.59
C ALA A 253 -2.99 -13.06 -3.40
N PHE A 254 -3.76 -13.22 -4.48
CA PHE A 254 -5.13 -13.73 -4.37
C PHE A 254 -5.21 -15.27 -4.35
N GLY A 255 -4.14 -15.96 -4.75
CA GLY A 255 -4.02 -17.41 -4.60
C GLY A 255 -5.04 -18.25 -5.39
N PHE A 256 -5.71 -17.69 -6.41
CA PHE A 256 -6.68 -18.44 -7.20
C PHE A 256 -6.00 -19.55 -8.02
N SER A 257 -6.57 -20.75 -7.98
CA SER A 257 -6.08 -21.93 -8.71
C SER A 257 -6.34 -21.86 -10.22
N MET A 258 -7.33 -21.07 -10.64
CA MET A 258 -7.68 -20.85 -12.04
C MET A 258 -7.63 -19.38 -12.41
N LYS A 259 -7.23 -19.11 -13.65
CA LYS A 259 -7.16 -17.75 -14.18
C LYS A 259 -8.56 -17.14 -14.30
N ILE A 260 -8.74 -15.95 -13.73
CA ILE A 260 -9.95 -15.15 -13.86
C ILE A 260 -9.93 -14.43 -15.20
N VAL A 261 -10.91 -14.73 -16.06
CA VAL A 261 -10.98 -14.22 -17.44
C VAL A 261 -12.17 -13.30 -17.71
N SER A 262 -13.09 -13.13 -16.76
CA SER A 262 -14.28 -12.29 -16.93
C SER A 262 -14.50 -11.35 -15.75
N VAL A 263 -14.97 -10.13 -16.05
CA VAL A 263 -15.31 -9.11 -15.06
C VAL A 263 -16.43 -9.59 -14.13
N ARG A 264 -17.44 -10.26 -14.68
CA ARG A 264 -18.52 -10.83 -13.85
C ARG A 264 -17.98 -11.83 -12.82
N HIS A 265 -17.10 -12.74 -13.22
CA HIS A 265 -16.49 -13.69 -12.29
C HIS A 265 -15.63 -12.97 -11.26
N ALA A 266 -14.86 -11.97 -11.67
CA ALA A 266 -14.09 -11.11 -10.78
C ALA A 266 -14.96 -10.42 -9.71
N VAL A 267 -16.10 -9.84 -10.10
CA VAL A 267 -17.02 -9.16 -9.17
C VAL A 267 -17.67 -10.14 -8.20
N ILE A 268 -18.04 -11.34 -8.66
CA ILE A 268 -18.59 -12.39 -7.80
C ILE A 268 -17.58 -12.84 -6.74
N LEU A 269 -16.30 -13.02 -7.12
CA LEU A 269 -15.25 -13.47 -6.18
C LEU A 269 -14.87 -12.42 -5.15
N LEU A 270 -14.76 -11.15 -5.56
CA LEU A 270 -14.39 -10.06 -4.66
C LEU A 270 -15.56 -9.50 -3.85
N GLY A 271 -16.77 -9.60 -4.39
CA GLY A 271 -17.93 -8.84 -3.95
C GLY A 271 -17.89 -7.39 -4.45
N ASN A 272 -19.08 -6.79 -4.57
CA ASN A 272 -19.27 -5.43 -5.07
C ASN A 272 -18.44 -4.40 -4.28
N THR A 273 -18.43 -4.50 -2.95
CA THR A 273 -17.76 -3.51 -2.09
C THR A 273 -16.27 -3.40 -2.37
N ARG A 274 -15.54 -4.53 -2.45
CA ARG A 274 -14.08 -4.52 -2.72
C ARG A 274 -13.76 -4.03 -4.13
N VAL A 275 -14.58 -4.41 -5.11
CA VAL A 275 -14.41 -3.92 -6.49
C VAL A 275 -14.60 -2.41 -6.56
N ARG A 276 -15.56 -1.85 -5.82
CA ARG A 276 -15.76 -0.38 -5.75
C ARG A 276 -14.55 0.33 -5.15
N TYR A 277 -13.98 -0.17 -4.04
CA TYR A 277 -12.74 0.39 -3.47
C TYR A 277 -11.59 0.34 -4.47
N TRP A 278 -11.41 -0.80 -5.14
CA TRP A 278 -10.37 -0.92 -6.16
C TRP A 278 -10.58 0.03 -7.34
N LEU A 279 -11.82 0.15 -7.83
CA LEU A 279 -12.15 1.02 -8.95
C LEU A 279 -11.92 2.49 -8.58
N ARG A 280 -12.32 2.91 -7.38
CA ARG A 280 -12.06 4.26 -6.84
C ARG A 280 -10.55 4.53 -6.81
N MET A 281 -9.76 3.63 -6.25
CA MET A 281 -8.30 3.73 -6.21
C MET A 281 -7.69 3.80 -7.61
N ALA A 282 -8.15 2.96 -8.53
CA ALA A 282 -7.66 2.92 -9.90
C ALA A 282 -7.94 4.23 -10.64
N VAL A 283 -9.14 4.78 -10.51
CA VAL A 283 -9.58 6.02 -11.18
C VAL A 283 -8.91 7.25 -10.58
N LEU A 284 -8.84 7.36 -9.25
CA LEU A 284 -8.19 8.49 -8.58
C LEU A 284 -6.70 8.55 -8.89
N SER A 285 -6.01 7.41 -8.88
CA SER A 285 -4.62 7.27 -9.33
C SER A 285 -4.42 7.89 -10.72
N ASP A 286 -5.33 7.60 -11.66
CA ASP A 286 -5.21 8.10 -13.04
C ASP A 286 -5.60 9.57 -13.20
N LEU A 287 -6.47 10.10 -12.35
CA LEU A 287 -6.85 11.53 -12.37
C LEU A 287 -5.74 12.42 -11.84
N LEU A 288 -4.99 11.93 -10.86
CA LEU A 288 -3.93 12.69 -10.23
C LEU A 288 -2.64 12.69 -11.09
N VAL A 289 -2.39 11.63 -11.88
CA VAL A 289 -1.30 11.60 -12.88
C VAL A 289 -1.51 12.64 -13.99
N ASP A 290 -2.76 12.86 -14.43
CA ASP A 290 -3.09 13.87 -15.44
C ASP A 290 -2.87 15.31 -14.95
N ARG A 291 -2.69 15.54 -13.64
CA ARG A 291 -2.47 16.86 -13.03
C ARG A 291 -1.00 17.26 -12.85
N LYS A 292 -0.05 16.66 -13.59
CA LYS A 292 1.32 17.22 -13.62
C LYS A 292 1.26 18.65 -14.21
N PRO A 293 1.74 19.68 -13.48
CA PRO A 293 1.78 21.05 -14.00
C PRO A 293 2.84 21.11 -15.09
N GLY A 294 2.41 21.19 -16.35
CA GLY A 294 3.34 21.29 -17.48
C GLY A 294 2.78 20.95 -18.87
N GLN A 295 1.56 20.41 -18.97
CA GLN A 295 0.90 20.23 -20.26
C GLN A 295 -0.46 20.94 -20.28
N LEU A 296 -0.41 22.27 -20.25
CA LEU A 296 -1.47 23.10 -20.80
C LEU A 296 -0.98 23.62 -22.15
N LEU A 297 -1.63 23.13 -23.21
CA LEU A 297 -1.93 23.80 -24.48
C LEU A 297 -0.80 24.64 -25.11
N THR A 298 -0.18 24.09 -26.16
CA THR A 298 0.20 24.86 -27.36
C THR A 298 -0.56 24.31 -28.55
#